data_AF-A0A2S2PL68-F1
#
_entry.id   AF-A0A2S2PL68-F1
#
_cell.length_a   1.000
_cell.length_b   1.000
_cell.length_c   1.000
_cell.angle_alpha   90.00
_cell.angle_beta   90.00
_cell.angle_gamma   90.00
#
_symmetry.space_group_name_H-M   'P 1'
#
loop_
_entity.id
_entity.type
_entity.pdbx_description
1 polymer ?
#
loop_
_entity_poly.entity_id
_entity_poly.type
_entity_poly.pdbx_seq_one_letter_code
_entity_poly.pdbx_strand_id
1 'polypeptide(L)'
;MILVTTLSCISMMFETPLYRVMETPALQIAEYVFVCFMSMELALKILADGVFFTPKAYMKDVAAILDIFVYVTSLVFLCWMPTNVATNSSAHLLMICRCVRPLRIFSLVPHMRKVVDELCRGFKEILLVSVLLIVLMFVFASYGVQIFGGRLARCNDPTIKDRAHCTGVFMRQVYVTKMKMRPGENETYPAILVPRV
;
A
#
# COMPACT_ATOMS: atom_id res chain seq x y z
N MET A 1 14.08 -3.58 21.90
CA MET A 1 13.83 -3.03 20.54
C MET A 1 12.80 -3.83 19.77
N ILE A 2 12.90 -5.16 19.71
CA ILE A 2 11.82 -6.01 19.16
C ILE A 2 10.49 -5.76 19.90
N LEU A 3 10.47 -5.89 21.24
CA LEU A 3 9.28 -5.63 22.06
C LEU A 3 8.67 -4.23 21.85
N VAL A 4 9.51 -3.19 21.78
CA VAL A 4 9.07 -1.81 21.55
C VAL A 4 8.45 -1.67 20.15
N THR A 5 9.05 -2.31 19.15
CA THR A 5 8.53 -2.29 17.78
C THR A 5 7.20 -3.06 17.71
N THR A 6 7.08 -4.22 18.35
CA THR A 6 5.82 -4.99 18.36
C THR A 6 4.72 -4.25 19.10
N LEU A 7 5.02 -3.61 20.25
CA LEU A 7 4.05 -2.78 20.97
C LEU A 7 3.59 -1.58 20.15
N SER A 8 4.51 -0.92 19.43
CA SER A 8 4.17 0.17 18.52
C SER A 8 3.30 -0.31 17.35
N CYS A 9 3.59 -1.48 16.77
CA CYS A 9 2.74 -2.07 15.73
C CYS A 9 1.35 -2.42 16.28
N ILE A 10 1.25 -2.94 17.51
CA ILE A 10 -0.04 -3.20 18.16
C ILE A 10 -0.80 -1.89 18.34
N SER A 11 -0.14 -0.79 18.76
CA SER A 11 -0.77 0.53 18.84
C SER A 11 -1.28 1.01 17.47
N MET A 12 -0.51 0.79 16.40
CA MET A 12 -0.93 1.14 15.03
C MET A 12 -2.16 0.34 14.57
N MET A 13 -2.36 -0.90 15.05
CA MET A 13 -3.55 -1.69 14.71
C MET A 13 -4.85 -1.08 15.25
N PHE A 14 -4.78 -0.24 16.28
CA PHE A 14 -5.95 0.46 16.82
C PHE A 14 -6.28 1.75 16.05
N GLU A 15 -5.44 2.18 15.12
CA GLU A 15 -5.70 3.39 14.32
C GLU A 15 -6.78 3.13 13.25
N THR A 16 -7.77 4.01 13.23
CA THR A 16 -8.84 4.00 12.21
C THR A 16 -9.01 5.42 11.66
N PRO A 17 -9.69 5.64 10.52
CA PRO A 17 -9.92 6.99 10.00
C PRO A 17 -10.63 7.92 11.00
N LEU A 18 -11.44 7.36 11.90
CA LEU A 18 -12.15 8.09 12.95
C LEU A 18 -11.33 8.21 14.25
N TYR A 19 -10.47 7.23 14.53
CA TYR A 19 -9.63 7.18 15.72
C TYR A 19 -8.17 7.38 15.33
N ARG A 20 -7.78 8.66 15.20
CA ARG A 20 -6.47 9.07 14.70
C ARG A 20 -5.48 9.29 15.86
N VAL A 21 -4.23 8.90 15.65
CA VAL A 21 -3.11 9.11 16.59
C VAL A 21 -2.90 10.59 16.98
N MET A 22 -3.38 11.52 16.16
CA MET A 22 -3.20 12.96 16.34
C MET A 22 -4.14 13.55 17.42
N GLU A 23 -5.28 12.91 17.62
CA GLU A 23 -6.33 13.35 18.54
C GLU A 23 -6.34 12.52 19.83
N THR A 24 -5.68 11.35 19.83
CA THR A 24 -5.78 10.35 20.88
C THR A 24 -4.47 10.24 21.66
N PRO A 25 -4.40 10.78 22.89
CA PRO A 25 -3.13 10.88 23.64
C PRO A 25 -2.55 9.49 23.96
N ALA A 26 -3.40 8.47 24.14
CA ALA A 26 -2.96 7.10 24.39
C ALA A 26 -2.07 6.53 23.27
N LEU A 27 -2.37 6.84 22.00
CA LEU A 27 -1.61 6.36 20.85
C LEU A 27 -0.35 7.21 20.64
N GLN A 28 -0.42 8.50 20.97
CA GLN A 28 0.76 9.36 20.97
C GLN A 28 1.82 8.85 21.93
N ILE A 29 1.44 8.40 23.13
CA ILE A 29 2.40 7.86 24.10
C ILE A 29 3.21 6.71 23.49
N ALA A 30 2.56 5.79 22.76
CA ALA A 30 3.26 4.70 22.08
C ALA A 30 4.22 5.19 20.99
N GLU A 31 3.85 6.24 20.24
CA GLU A 31 4.71 6.88 19.24
C GLU A 31 5.93 7.57 19.88
N TYR A 32 5.72 8.33 20.96
CA TYR A 32 6.80 8.97 21.72
C TYR A 32 7.77 7.94 22.28
N VAL A 33 7.26 6.89 22.93
CA VAL A 33 8.08 5.79 23.45
C VAL A 33 8.89 5.15 22.32
N PHE A 34 8.26 4.88 21.18
CA PHE A 34 8.96 4.30 20.03
C PHE A 34 10.12 5.18 19.55
N VAL A 35 9.88 6.47 19.32
CA VAL A 35 10.92 7.41 18.83
C VAL A 35 12.04 7.58 19.85
N CYS A 36 11.73 7.68 21.14
CA CYS A 36 12.73 7.82 22.20
C CYS A 36 13.67 6.60 22.27
N PHE A 37 13.11 5.38 22.34
CA PHE A 37 13.93 4.16 22.38
C PHE A 37 14.72 3.95 21.09
N MET A 38 14.15 4.31 19.93
CA MET A 38 14.84 4.28 18.65
C MET A 38 16.02 5.26 18.60
N SER A 39 15.84 6.47 19.10
CA SER A 39 16.89 7.48 19.13
C SER A 39 18.06 7.03 20.00
N MET A 40 17.77 6.43 21.16
CA MET A 40 18.77 5.89 22.08
C MET A 40 19.52 4.71 21.44
N GLU A 41 18.82 3.79 20.78
CA GLU A 41 19.46 2.67 20.11
C GLU A 41 20.36 3.11 18.97
N LEU A 42 19.89 4.01 18.11
CA LEU A 42 20.65 4.50 16.98
C LEU A 42 21.88 5.28 17.46
N ALA A 43 21.74 6.09 18.51
CA ALA A 43 22.86 6.79 19.14
C ALA A 43 23.91 5.80 19.69
N LEU A 44 23.47 4.75 20.41
CA LEU A 44 24.39 3.72 20.93
C LEU A 44 25.11 2.96 19.81
N LYS A 45 24.40 2.59 18.74
CA LYS A 45 24.98 1.94 17.56
C LYS A 45 26.00 2.85 16.86
N ILE A 46 25.67 4.13 16.69
CA ILE A 46 26.57 5.13 16.09
C ILE A 46 27.82 5.33 16.93
N LEU A 47 27.69 5.40 18.26
CA LEU A 47 28.83 5.59 19.16
C LEU A 47 29.73 4.35 19.24
N ALA A 48 29.15 3.15 19.18
CA ALA A 48 29.91 1.90 19.27
C ALA A 48 30.63 1.54 17.97
N ASP A 49 29.93 1.60 16.83
CA ASP A 49 30.45 1.14 15.54
C ASP A 49 31.01 2.28 14.68
N GLY A 50 30.71 3.55 14.98
CA GLY A 50 31.09 4.70 14.17
C GLY A 50 30.22 4.88 12.92
N VAL A 51 30.10 6.12 12.42
CA VAL A 51 29.17 6.45 11.31
C VAL A 51 29.72 6.04 9.93
N PHE A 52 31.00 6.31 9.63
CA PHE A 52 31.54 6.16 8.27
C PHE A 52 32.95 5.53 8.17
N PHE A 53 33.81 5.65 9.20
CA PHE A 53 35.26 5.39 9.07
C PHE A 53 35.78 4.11 9.75
N THR A 54 34.93 3.14 10.04
CA THR A 54 35.30 1.82 10.59
C THR A 54 35.09 0.72 9.55
N PRO A 55 35.88 -0.38 9.58
CA PRO A 55 35.72 -1.50 8.65
C PRO A 55 34.35 -2.19 8.75
N LYS A 56 33.62 -1.98 9.86
CA LYS A 56 32.22 -2.36 10.10
C LYS A 56 31.24 -1.17 9.99
N ALA A 57 31.43 -0.30 9.00
CA ALA A 57 30.57 0.88 8.83
C ALA A 57 29.07 0.49 8.76
N TYR A 58 28.29 1.07 9.67
CA TYR A 58 26.84 0.85 9.81
C TYR A 58 26.08 1.04 8.48
N MET A 59 26.54 1.96 7.62
CA MET A 59 25.86 2.29 6.35
C MET A 59 26.07 1.30 5.19
N LYS A 60 26.84 0.21 5.35
CA LYS A 60 27.02 -0.79 4.28
C LYS A 60 25.87 -1.81 4.20
N ASP A 61 25.09 -1.94 5.26
CA ASP A 61 23.98 -2.89 5.33
C ASP A 61 22.65 -2.22 4.92
N VAL A 62 21.92 -2.84 3.99
CA VAL A 62 20.56 -2.40 3.58
C VAL A 62 19.61 -2.32 4.80
N ALA A 63 19.81 -3.21 5.77
CA ALA A 63 19.08 -3.22 7.04
C ALA A 63 19.29 -1.93 7.86
N ALA A 64 20.50 -1.37 7.88
CA ALA A 64 20.78 -0.14 8.60
C ALA A 64 20.21 1.09 7.90
N ILE A 65 20.20 1.12 6.56
CA ILE A 65 19.53 2.18 5.78
C ILE A 65 18.02 2.18 6.09
N LEU A 66 17.40 1.00 6.14
CA LEU A 66 15.99 0.86 6.50
C LEU A 66 15.71 1.35 7.93
N ASP A 67 16.56 1.00 8.89
CA ASP A 67 16.44 1.46 10.29
C ASP A 67 16.50 2.99 10.38
N ILE A 68 17.44 3.65 9.68
CA ILE A 68 17.54 5.12 9.65
C ILE A 68 16.31 5.73 8.96
N PHE A 69 15.85 5.18 7.85
CA PHE A 69 14.66 5.66 7.15
C PHE A 69 13.40 5.62 8.05
N VAL A 70 13.20 4.51 8.77
CA VAL A 70 12.07 4.36 9.71
C VAL A 70 12.21 5.32 10.90
N TYR A 71 13.42 5.59 11.37
CA TYR A 71 13.67 6.57 12.42
C TYR A 71 13.34 8.00 11.96
N VAL A 72 13.88 8.43 10.81
CA VAL A 72 13.66 9.78 10.27
C VAL A 72 12.19 10.03 9.98
N THR A 73 11.49 9.08 9.35
CA THR A 73 10.06 9.21 9.06
C THR A 73 9.21 9.29 10.33
N SER A 74 9.52 8.47 11.35
CA SER A 74 8.85 8.54 12.66
C SER A 74 9.13 9.85 13.40
N LEU A 75 10.36 10.37 13.32
CA LEU A 75 10.75 11.62 13.96
C LEU A 75 10.10 12.84 13.30
N VAL A 76 10.11 12.91 11.96
CA VAL A 76 9.42 13.98 11.22
C VAL A 76 7.92 13.97 11.51
N PHE A 77 7.31 12.78 11.57
CA PHE A 77 5.90 12.65 11.91
C PHE A 77 5.59 13.15 13.33
N LEU A 78 6.44 12.78 14.31
CA LEU A 78 6.30 13.22 15.71
C LEU A 78 6.44 14.74 15.84
N CYS A 79 7.41 15.35 15.14
CA CYS A 79 7.63 16.80 15.19
C CYS A 79 6.54 17.61 14.48
N TRP A 80 5.95 17.09 13.40
CA TRP A 80 4.95 17.82 12.62
C TRP A 80 3.54 17.63 13.20
N MET A 81 3.15 16.42 13.58
CA MET A 81 1.80 16.05 14.06
C MET A 81 0.66 16.83 13.33
N PRO A 82 0.54 16.69 11.98
CA PRO A 82 -0.38 17.50 11.16
C PRO A 82 -1.88 17.21 11.36
N THR A 83 -2.62 18.04 12.11
CA THR A 83 -4.03 17.80 12.47
C THR A 83 -5.01 17.62 11.29
N ASN A 84 -4.72 18.21 10.13
CA ASN A 84 -5.52 18.05 8.92
C ASN A 84 -4.73 17.35 7.81
N VAL A 85 -5.13 16.12 7.48
CA VAL A 85 -4.52 15.30 6.42
C VAL A 85 -5.45 15.27 5.21
N ALA A 86 -5.14 16.04 4.17
CA ALA A 86 -5.84 15.98 2.89
C ALA A 86 -5.40 14.76 2.06
N THR A 87 -6.31 14.23 1.25
CA THR A 87 -6.01 13.14 0.30
C THR A 87 -4.96 13.60 -0.71
N ASN A 88 -3.97 12.74 -0.98
CA ASN A 88 -2.80 13.02 -1.84
C ASN A 88 -1.82 14.11 -1.33
N SER A 89 -1.86 14.47 -0.04
CA SER A 89 -0.91 15.41 0.57
C SER A 89 0.39 14.72 1.04
N SER A 90 1.44 15.50 1.26
CA SER A 90 2.71 15.03 1.86
C SER A 90 2.51 14.42 3.24
N ALA A 91 1.54 14.91 4.03
CA ALA A 91 1.17 14.33 5.32
C ALA A 91 0.62 12.90 5.17
N HIS A 92 -0.15 12.62 4.11
CA HIS A 92 -0.66 11.28 3.82
C HIS A 92 0.47 10.34 3.41
N LEU A 93 1.44 10.83 2.63
CA LEU A 93 2.64 10.06 2.27
C LEU A 93 3.48 9.73 3.50
N LEU A 94 3.69 10.69 4.42
CA LEU A 94 4.39 10.45 5.68
C LEU A 94 3.69 9.39 6.54
N MET A 95 2.36 9.39 6.59
CA MET A 95 1.59 8.34 7.27
C MET A 95 1.83 6.96 6.64
N ILE A 96 1.85 6.87 5.30
CA ILE A 96 2.16 5.60 4.60
C ILE A 96 3.60 5.16 4.88
N CYS A 97 4.57 6.07 4.83
CA CYS A 97 5.96 5.76 5.15
C CYS A 97 6.11 5.28 6.61
N ARG A 98 5.32 5.81 7.55
CA ARG A 98 5.29 5.33 8.93
C ARG A 98 4.81 3.87 9.02
N CYS A 99 3.89 3.44 8.14
CA CYS A 99 3.43 2.04 8.08
C CYS A 99 4.52 1.04 7.64
N VAL A 100 5.70 1.51 7.22
CA VAL A 100 6.88 0.67 6.91
C VAL A 100 7.52 0.12 8.19
N ARG A 101 7.21 0.67 9.37
CA ARG A 101 7.81 0.29 10.67
C ARG A 101 7.87 -1.22 10.97
N PRO A 102 6.89 -2.07 10.62
CA PRO A 102 7.00 -3.53 10.79
C PRO A 102 8.15 -4.16 10.00
N LEU A 103 8.58 -3.56 8.88
CA LEU A 103 9.72 -4.06 8.09
C LEU A 103 11.03 -4.09 8.88
N ARG A 104 11.10 -3.31 9.95
CA ARG A 104 12.21 -3.33 10.90
C ARG A 104 12.38 -4.68 11.60
N ILE A 105 11.33 -5.51 11.71
CA ILE A 105 11.49 -6.85 12.29
C ILE A 105 12.40 -7.74 11.42
N PHE A 106 12.46 -7.48 10.11
CA PHE A 106 13.35 -8.18 9.19
C PHE A 106 14.82 -7.76 9.40
N SER A 107 15.09 -6.51 9.82
CA SER A 107 16.45 -6.07 10.17
C SER A 107 16.89 -6.57 11.56
N LEU A 108 15.95 -6.69 12.51
CA LEU A 108 16.27 -7.10 13.89
C LEU A 108 16.43 -8.62 14.06
N VAL A 109 15.69 -9.42 13.30
CA VAL A 109 15.69 -10.88 13.45
C VAL A 109 16.64 -11.51 12.42
N PRO A 110 17.76 -12.12 12.84
CA PRO A 110 18.77 -12.65 11.90
C PRO A 110 18.22 -13.75 11.00
N HIS A 111 17.26 -14.54 11.49
CA HIS A 111 16.56 -15.53 10.68
C HIS A 111 15.80 -14.87 9.51
N MET A 112 15.09 -13.77 9.78
CA MET A 112 14.32 -13.06 8.75
C MET A 112 15.24 -12.35 7.75
N ARG A 113 16.36 -11.79 8.22
CA ARG A 113 17.39 -11.21 7.35
C ARG A 113 17.93 -12.24 6.35
N LYS A 114 18.23 -13.47 6.81
CA LYS A 114 18.72 -14.55 5.95
C LYS A 114 17.71 -14.91 4.85
N VAL A 115 16.41 -14.93 5.17
CA VAL A 115 15.35 -15.19 4.19
C VAL A 115 15.33 -14.10 3.10
N VAL A 116 15.48 -12.82 3.48
CA VAL A 116 15.55 -11.71 2.52
C VAL A 116 16.81 -11.80 1.66
N ASP A 117 17.96 -12.13 2.25
CA ASP A 117 19.22 -12.30 1.51
C ASP A 117 19.15 -13.47 0.50
N GLU A 118 18.51 -14.59 0.88
CA GLU A 118 18.27 -15.72 -0.01
C GLU A 118 17.30 -15.36 -1.15
N LEU A 119 16.26 -14.58 -0.88
CA LEU A 119 15.36 -14.04 -1.90
C LEU A 119 16.11 -13.12 -2.87
N CYS A 120 16.93 -12.20 -2.34
CA CYS A 120 17.69 -11.25 -3.14
C CYS A 120 18.77 -11.93 -4.01
N ARG A 121 19.34 -13.07 -3.58
CA ARG A 121 20.24 -13.88 -4.43
C ARG A 121 19.59 -14.32 -5.74
N GLY A 122 18.29 -14.61 -5.73
CA GLY A 122 17.52 -14.99 -6.92
C GLY A 122 17.03 -13.81 -7.76
N PHE A 123 17.24 -12.57 -7.31
CA PHE A 123 16.60 -11.40 -7.91
C PHE A 123 17.00 -11.17 -9.38
N LYS A 124 18.24 -11.52 -9.76
CA LYS A 124 18.71 -11.40 -11.14
C LYS A 124 17.89 -12.26 -12.12
N GLU A 125 17.59 -13.49 -11.74
CA GLU A 125 16.78 -14.39 -12.58
C GLU A 125 15.31 -13.95 -12.61
N ILE A 126 14.77 -13.49 -11.47
CA ILE A 126 13.43 -12.91 -11.39
C ILE A 126 13.30 -11.70 -12.33
N LEU A 127 14.31 -10.83 -12.35
CA LEU A 127 14.33 -9.68 -13.26
C LEU A 127 14.38 -10.11 -14.72
N LEU A 128 15.18 -11.11 -15.08
CA LEU A 128 15.26 -11.61 -16.46
C LEU A 128 13.90 -12.13 -16.94
N VAL A 129 13.23 -12.96 -16.12
CA VAL A 129 11.88 -13.47 -16.43
C VAL A 129 10.86 -12.34 -16.48
N SER A 130 10.96 -11.35 -15.57
CA SER A 130 10.07 -10.19 -15.54
C SER A 130 10.22 -9.33 -16.81
N VAL A 131 11.45 -9.13 -17.30
CA VAL A 131 11.71 -8.42 -18.56
C VAL A 131 11.08 -9.16 -19.73
N LEU A 132 11.23 -10.49 -19.80
CA LEU A 132 10.59 -11.30 -20.84
C LEU A 132 9.07 -11.16 -20.81
N LEU A 133 8.46 -11.20 -19.62
CA LEU A 133 7.02 -10.99 -19.43
C LEU A 133 6.59 -9.59 -19.86
N ILE A 134 7.35 -8.55 -19.52
CA ILE A 134 7.06 -7.17 -19.94
C ILE A 134 7.11 -7.04 -21.47
N VAL A 135 8.11 -7.64 -22.13
CA VAL A 135 8.20 -7.64 -23.60
C VAL A 135 7.02 -8.37 -24.22
N LEU A 136 6.64 -9.53 -23.67
CA LEU A 136 5.48 -10.29 -24.13
C LEU A 136 4.19 -9.47 -23.98
N MET A 137 3.96 -8.89 -22.79
CA MET A 137 2.82 -8.02 -22.53
C MET A 137 2.81 -6.81 -23.44
N PHE A 138 3.98 -6.23 -23.75
CA PHE A 138 4.08 -5.08 -24.65
C PHE A 138 3.67 -5.41 -26.08
N VAL A 139 4.09 -6.56 -26.63
CA VAL A 139 3.67 -7.01 -27.97
C VAL A 139 2.15 -7.18 -28.03
N PHE A 140 1.57 -7.90 -27.06
CA PHE A 140 0.12 -8.09 -27.01
C PHE A 140 -0.65 -6.80 -26.73
N ALA A 141 -0.12 -5.91 -25.90
CA ALA A 141 -0.73 -4.61 -25.63
C ALA A 141 -0.72 -3.73 -26.89
N SER A 142 0.40 -3.66 -27.62
CA SER A 142 0.49 -2.91 -28.87
C SER A 142 -0.50 -3.44 -29.91
N TYR A 143 -0.53 -4.77 -30.09
CA TYR A 143 -1.50 -5.42 -30.98
C TYR A 143 -2.95 -5.17 -30.54
N GLY A 144 -3.21 -5.27 -29.23
CA GLY A 144 -4.53 -5.04 -28.63
C GLY A 144 -5.01 -3.61 -28.79
N VAL A 145 -4.13 -2.61 -28.64
CA VAL A 145 -4.48 -1.20 -28.86
C VAL A 145 -4.81 -0.93 -30.33
N GLN A 146 -4.07 -1.53 -31.27
CA GLN A 146 -4.34 -1.35 -32.71
C GLN A 146 -5.67 -1.99 -33.14
N ILE A 147 -6.05 -3.15 -32.58
CA ILE A 147 -7.29 -3.85 -32.97
C ILE A 147 -8.51 -3.41 -32.17
N PHE A 148 -8.36 -3.27 -30.86
CA PHE A 148 -9.48 -3.00 -29.94
C PHE A 148 -9.60 -1.53 -29.53
N GLY A 149 -8.66 -0.67 -29.96
CA GLY A 149 -8.69 0.76 -29.71
C GLY A 149 -10.03 1.38 -30.10
N GLY A 150 -10.77 1.89 -29.10
CA GLY A 150 -12.08 2.52 -29.29
C GLY A 150 -13.25 1.57 -29.62
N ARG A 151 -13.02 0.26 -29.73
CA ARG A 151 -14.06 -0.74 -30.09
C ARG A 151 -14.66 -1.49 -28.91
N LEU A 152 -14.10 -1.33 -27.71
CA LEU A 152 -14.60 -1.97 -26.48
C LEU A 152 -15.75 -1.21 -25.81
N ALA A 153 -16.01 0.03 -26.24
CA ALA A 153 -17.11 0.82 -25.70
C ALA A 153 -18.46 0.25 -26.19
N ARG A 154 -19.39 0.02 -25.25
CA ARG A 154 -20.75 -0.43 -25.54
C ARG A 154 -21.70 0.29 -24.60
N CYS A 155 -22.90 0.59 -25.10
CA CYS A 155 -23.99 1.10 -24.27
C CYS A 155 -24.31 0.10 -23.15
N ASN A 156 -24.51 0.61 -21.94
CA ASN A 156 -24.94 -0.19 -20.78
C ASN A 156 -26.30 -0.87 -20.98
N ASP A 157 -27.13 -0.35 -21.90
CA ASP A 157 -28.42 -0.92 -22.28
C ASP A 157 -28.20 -1.99 -23.38
N PRO A 158 -28.48 -3.29 -23.11
CA PRO A 158 -28.25 -4.36 -24.08
C PRO A 158 -29.17 -4.29 -25.30
N THR A 159 -30.28 -3.54 -25.23
CA THR A 159 -31.24 -3.39 -26.33
C THR A 159 -30.72 -2.47 -27.44
N ILE A 160 -29.85 -1.51 -27.08
CA ILE A 160 -29.29 -0.53 -27.99
C ILE A 160 -27.91 -0.98 -28.48
N LYS A 161 -27.74 -1.07 -29.80
CA LYS A 161 -26.46 -1.44 -30.43
C LYS A 161 -25.68 -0.23 -30.92
N ASP A 162 -26.39 0.78 -31.44
CA ASP A 162 -25.77 1.96 -32.03
C ASP A 162 -25.52 3.06 -31.01
N ARG A 163 -24.35 3.67 -31.07
CA ARG A 163 -23.97 4.79 -30.19
C ARG A 163 -24.91 5.99 -30.32
N ALA A 164 -25.44 6.25 -31.53
CA ALA A 164 -26.36 7.36 -31.79
C ALA A 164 -27.66 7.27 -30.97
N HIS A 165 -28.10 6.05 -30.64
CA HIS A 165 -29.32 5.79 -29.89
C HIS A 165 -29.06 5.54 -28.38
N CYS A 166 -27.79 5.59 -27.95
CA CYS A 166 -27.41 5.43 -26.54
C CYS A 166 -27.62 6.76 -25.77
N THR A 167 -28.86 7.23 -25.75
CA THR A 167 -29.28 8.47 -25.08
C THR A 167 -30.55 8.24 -24.28
N GLY A 168 -30.75 9.01 -23.20
CA GLY A 168 -31.90 8.88 -22.31
C GLY A 168 -31.66 7.91 -21.15
N VAL A 169 -32.74 7.33 -20.62
CA VAL A 169 -32.73 6.49 -19.43
C VAL A 169 -33.33 5.11 -19.71
N PHE A 170 -32.90 4.11 -18.96
CA PHE A 170 -33.45 2.75 -19.02
C PHE A 170 -33.48 2.11 -17.63
N MET A 171 -34.32 1.08 -17.46
CA MET A 171 -34.36 0.28 -16.23
C MET A 171 -33.25 -0.77 -16.26
N ARG A 172 -32.21 -0.60 -15.43
CA ARG A 172 -31.13 -1.57 -15.28
C ARG A 172 -31.45 -2.54 -14.16
N GLN A 173 -31.43 -3.83 -14.48
CA GLN A 173 -31.60 -4.89 -13.49
C GLN A 173 -30.41 -4.91 -12.53
N VAL A 174 -30.71 -4.97 -11.23
CA VAL A 174 -29.72 -5.07 -10.16
C VAL A 174 -29.63 -6.52 -9.73
N TYR A 175 -28.42 -7.08 -9.76
CA TYR A 175 -28.18 -8.43 -9.29
C TYR A 175 -28.11 -8.44 -7.77
N VAL A 176 -29.16 -8.95 -7.11
CA VAL A 176 -29.20 -9.16 -5.64
C VAL A 176 -28.22 -10.25 -5.23
N THR A 177 -28.10 -11.30 -6.04
CA THR A 177 -27.13 -12.38 -5.86
C THR A 177 -26.36 -12.61 -7.16
N LYS A 178 -25.11 -13.09 -7.03
CA LYS A 178 -24.29 -13.47 -8.20
C LYS A 178 -24.82 -14.73 -8.90
N MET A 179 -25.60 -15.55 -8.20
CA MET A 179 -26.26 -16.72 -8.77
C MET A 179 -27.48 -16.29 -9.58
N LYS A 180 -27.64 -16.85 -10.79
CA LYS A 180 -28.80 -16.58 -11.65
C LYS A 180 -30.03 -17.26 -11.06
N MET A 181 -30.68 -16.60 -10.11
CA MET A 181 -32.00 -17.03 -9.62
C MET A 181 -33.07 -16.65 -10.64
N ARG A 182 -33.99 -17.57 -10.90
CA ARG A 182 -35.21 -17.26 -11.64
C ARG A 182 -36.17 -16.57 -10.68
N PRO A 183 -36.84 -15.48 -11.09
CA PRO A 183 -37.87 -14.89 -10.25
C PRO A 183 -39.03 -15.87 -10.08
N GLY A 184 -39.77 -15.74 -8.98
CA GLY A 184 -41.01 -16.50 -8.77
C GLY A 184 -42.07 -16.17 -9.83
N GLU A 185 -43.11 -17.01 -9.94
CA GLU A 185 -44.28 -16.69 -10.76
C GLU A 185 -44.90 -15.38 -10.25
N ASN A 186 -44.77 -14.31 -11.05
CA ASN A 186 -45.22 -12.92 -10.81
C ASN A 186 -44.23 -11.95 -10.16
N GLU A 187 -42.96 -12.33 -9.97
CA GLU A 187 -41.93 -11.38 -9.55
C GLU A 187 -41.08 -10.91 -10.74
N THR A 188 -40.68 -9.64 -10.73
CA THR A 188 -39.70 -9.11 -11.68
C THR A 188 -38.39 -8.87 -10.97
N TYR A 189 -37.29 -8.92 -11.73
CA TYR A 189 -35.99 -8.56 -11.18
C TYR A 189 -36.02 -7.11 -10.67
N PRO A 190 -35.42 -6.84 -9.50
CA PRO A 190 -35.31 -5.46 -9.02
C PRO A 190 -34.51 -4.65 -10.03
N ALA A 191 -35.05 -3.50 -10.42
CA ALA A 191 -34.44 -2.63 -11.41
C ALA A 191 -34.46 -1.18 -10.95
N ILE A 192 -33.47 -0.41 -11.41
CA ILE A 192 -33.34 1.01 -11.11
C ILE A 192 -33.17 1.80 -12.41
N LEU A 193 -33.78 2.98 -12.46
CA LEU A 193 -33.67 3.88 -13.60
C LEU A 193 -32.28 4.51 -13.63
N VAL A 194 -31.52 4.26 -14.70
CA VAL A 194 -30.16 4.80 -14.88
C VAL A 194 -30.03 5.46 -16.25
N PRO A 195 -29.13 6.45 -16.40
CA PRO A 195 -28.80 7.00 -17.72
C PRO A 195 -28.12 5.94 -18.59
N ARG A 196 -28.37 6.01 -19.89
CA ARG A 196 -27.62 5.25 -20.90
C ARG A 196 -26.25 5.89 -21.08
N VAL A 197 -25.20 5.09 -20.91
CA VAL A 197 -23.77 5.44 -21.09
C VAL A 197 -23.06 4.28 -21.75
#